data_AF-A0A5B9QFX4-F1
#
_entry.id   AF-A0A5B9QFX4-F1
#
_cell.length_a   1.000
_cell.length_b   1.000
_cell.length_c   1.000
_cell.angle_alpha   90.00
_cell.angle_beta   90.00
_cell.angle_gamma   90.00
#
_symmetry.space_group_name_H-M   'P 1'
#
loop_
_entity.id
_entity.type
_entity.pdbx_description
1 polymer ?
#
loop_
_entity_poly.entity_id
_entity_poly.type
_entity_poly.pdbx_seq_one_letter_code
_entity_poly.pdbx_strand_id
1 'polypeptide(L)' 'MNIVSECELKVAREKLAKLRTRHEEVRREATEKPLDKLTLQSLMRTINQLEEEIVVYESRVGASS' A
#
# COMPACT_ATOMS: atom_id res chain seq x y z
N MET A 1 -3.51 4.19 -10.52
CA MET A 1 -4.25 3.08 -11.16
C MET A 1 -5.60 3.01 -10.48
N ASN A 2 -6.67 3.53 -11.09
CA ASN A 2 -7.97 3.52 -10.42
C ASN A 2 -8.51 2.09 -10.31
N ILE A 3 -8.82 1.65 -9.09
CA ILE A 3 -9.55 0.40 -8.85
C ILE A 3 -10.97 0.59 -9.39
N VAL A 4 -11.42 -0.30 -10.27
CA VAL A 4 -12.76 -0.22 -10.88
C VAL A 4 -13.57 -1.50 -10.67
N SER A 5 -13.01 -2.50 -10.00
CA SER A 5 -13.67 -3.78 -9.74
C SER A 5 -13.27 -4.39 -8.40
N GLU A 6 -14.12 -5.29 -7.88
CA GLU A 6 -13.84 -6.03 -6.64
C GLU A 6 -12.61 -6.95 -6.75
N CYS A 7 -12.36 -7.48 -7.95
CA CYS A 7 -11.16 -8.27 -8.22
C CYS A 7 -9.89 -7.41 -8.06
N GLU A 8 -9.89 -6.20 -8.62
CA GLU A 8 -8.79 -5.26 -8.43
C GLU A 8 -8.66 -4.78 -6.98
N LEU A 9 -9.78 -4.60 -6.26
CA LEU A 9 -9.76 -4.29 -4.83
C LEU A 9 -9.05 -5.40 -4.03
N LYS A 10 -9.37 -6.67 -4.33
CA LYS A 10 -8.71 -7.81 -3.68
C LYS A 10 -7.21 -7.83 -3.97
N VAL A 11 -6.82 -7.67 -5.24
CA VAL A 11 -5.40 -7.61 -5.64
C VAL A 11 -4.69 -6.44 -4.97
N ALA A 12 -5.31 -5.27 -4.89
CA ALA A 12 -4.76 -4.08 -4.24
C ALA A 12 -4.54 -4.32 -2.74
N ARG A 13 -5.49 -4.95 -2.04
CA ARG A 13 -5.35 -5.33 -0.63
C ARG A 13 -4.23 -6.35 -0.40
N GLU A 14 -4.13 -7.38 -1.25
CA GLU A 14 -3.04 -8.36 -1.17
C GLU A 14 -1.67 -7.71 -1.41
N LYS A 15 -1.59 -6.79 -2.38
CA LYS A 15 -0.37 -6.03 -2.67
C LYS A 15 0.00 -5.09 -1.53
N LEU A 16 -0.98 -4.41 -0.93
CA LEU A 16 -0.80 -3.55 0.24
C LEU A 16 -0.25 -4.34 1.43
N ALA A 17 -0.79 -5.53 1.71
CA ALA A 17 -0.29 -6.39 2.78
C ALA A 17 1.19 -6.76 2.56
N LYS A 18 1.55 -7.19 1.35
CA LYS A 18 2.95 -7.51 0.98
C LYS A 18 3.88 -6.30 1.12
N LEU A 19 3.44 -5.12 0.67
CA LEU A 19 4.24 -3.89 0.77
C LEU A 19 4.44 -3.46 2.22
N ARG A 20 3.42 -3.58 3.08
CA ARG A 20 3.55 -3.29 4.52
C ARG A 20 4.52 -4.25 5.20
N THR A 21 4.43 -5.55 4.93
CA THR A 21 5.40 -6.53 5.42
C THR A 21 6.81 -6.14 4.97
N ARG A 22 7.00 -5.85 3.68
CA ARG A 22 8.31 -5.46 3.15
C ARG A 22 8.84 -4.18 3.77
N HIS A 23 7.98 -3.19 4.00
CA HIS A 23 8.36 -1.95 4.66
C HIS A 23 8.80 -2.20 6.11
N GLU A 24 8.12 -3.10 6.83
CA GLU A 24 8.51 -3.48 8.18
C GLU A 24 9.85 -4.24 8.21
N GLU A 25 10.05 -5.18 7.29
CA GLU A 25 11.33 -5.89 7.13
C GLU A 25 12.48 -4.90 6.90
N VAL A 26 12.33 -4.04 5.89
CA VAL A 26 13.35 -3.02 5.56
C VAL A 26 13.55 -2.07 6.74
N ARG A 27 12.50 -1.70 7.47
CA ARG A 27 12.61 -0.83 8.66
C ARG A 27 13.38 -1.53 9.79
N ARG A 28 13.20 -2.82 10.01
CA ARG A 28 13.97 -3.61 10.99
C ARG A 28 15.42 -3.76 10.56
N GLU A 29 15.68 -4.07 9.30
CA GLU A 29 17.04 -4.11 8.75
C GLU A 29 17.73 -2.73 8.89
N ALA A 30 16.98 -1.62 8.80
CA ALA A 30 17.51 -0.27 8.92
C ALA A 30 17.95 0.12 10.33
N THR A 31 17.47 -0.60 11.35
CA THR A 31 18.00 -0.45 12.71
C THR A 31 19.36 -1.12 12.89
N GLU A 32 19.71 -2.07 12.02
CA GLU A 32 20.97 -2.84 12.10
C GLU A 32 22.03 -2.35 11.09
N LYS A 33 21.61 -1.74 9.98
CA LYS A 33 22.51 -1.23 8.93
C LYS A 33 22.03 0.14 8.43
N PRO A 34 22.94 1.05 8.01
CA PRO A 34 22.55 2.29 7.37
C PRO A 34 21.82 1.97 6.05
N LEU A 35 20.50 2.01 6.09
CA LEU A 35 19.64 1.73 4.96
C LEU A 35 19.26 3.01 4.25
N ASP A 36 19.02 2.87 2.95
CA ASP A 36 18.66 3.99 2.10
C ASP A 36 17.27 4.51 2.49
N LYS A 37 17.25 5.68 3.14
CA LYS A 37 16.03 6.40 3.51
C LYS A 37 15.10 6.62 2.31
N LEU A 38 15.64 6.69 1.09
CA LEU A 38 14.85 6.81 -0.14
C LEU A 38 14.04 5.56 -0.43
N THR A 39 14.54 4.37 -0.10
CA THR A 39 13.83 3.10 -0.28
C THR A 39 12.63 3.01 0.65
N LEU A 40 12.82 3.33 1.93
CA LEU A 40 11.72 3.39 2.91
C LEU A 40 10.67 4.44 2.53
N GLN A 41 11.12 5.63 2.12
CA GLN A 41 10.22 6.70 1.72
C GLN A 41 9.43 6.33 0.45
N SER A 42 10.05 5.65 -0.51
CA SER A 42 9.37 5.20 -1.74
C SER A 42 8.35 4.10 -1.46
N LEU A 43 8.68 3.15 -0.58
CA LEU A 43 7.74 2.11 -0.13
C LEU A 43 6.54 2.74 0.57
N MET A 44 6.77 3.69 1.48
CA MET A 44 5.71 4.38 2.21
C MET A 44 4.80 5.20 1.28
N ARG A 45 5.36 5.90 0.28
CA ARG A 45 4.54 6.58 -0.75
C ARG A 45 3.66 5.61 -1.52
N THR A 46 4.20 4.45 -1.90
CA THR A 46 3.45 3.42 -2.65
C THR A 46 2.32 2.83 -1.80
N ILE A 47 2.57 2.61 -0.51
CA ILE A 47 1.57 2.16 0.46
C ILE A 47 0.44 3.18 0.56
N ASN A 48 0.75 4.46 0.80
CA ASN A 48 -0.24 5.51 0.95
C ASN A 48 -1.11 5.67 -0.31
N GLN A 49 -0.49 5.58 -1.50
CA GLN A 49 -1.23 5.65 -2.76
C GLN A 49 -2.23 4.50 -2.90
N LEU A 50 -1.82 3.26 -2.58
CA LEU A 50 -2.72 2.11 -2.63
C LEU A 50 -3.85 2.20 -1.61
N GLU A 51 -3.58 2.72 -0.42
CA GLU A 51 -4.62 2.97 0.60
C GLU A 51 -5.65 3.99 0.12
N GLU A 52 -5.20 5.10 -0.47
CA GLU A 52 -6.10 6.10 -1.02
C GLU A 52 -6.97 5.52 -2.14
N GLU A 53 -6.39 4.74 -3.06
CA GLU A 53 -7.13 4.12 -4.16
C GLU A 53 -8.20 3.12 -3.65
N ILE A 54 -7.88 2.37 -2.59
CA ILE A 54 -8.82 1.46 -1.92
C ILE A 54 -9.97 2.26 -1.29
N VAL A 55 -9.66 3.29 -0.50
CA VAL A 55 -10.67 4.12 0.19
C VAL A 55 -11.59 4.81 -0.82
N VAL A 56 -11.03 5.31 -1.93
CA VAL A 56 -11.81 5.95 -3.00
C VAL A 56 -12.78 4.95 -3.63
N TYR A 57 -12.33 3.72 -3.91
CA TYR A 57 -13.20 2.69 -4.48
C TYR A 57 -14.31 2.28 -3.49
N GLU A 58 -13.94 1.99 -2.24
CA GLU A 58 -14.90 1.60 -1.19
C GLU A 58 -15.95 2.68 -0.95
N SER A 59 -15.55 3.96 -0.98
CA SER A 59 -16.47 5.10 -0.86
C SER A 59 -17.45 5.18 -2.04
N ARG A 60 -16.98 4.90 -3.27
CA ARG A 60 -17.86 4.89 -4.46
C ARG A 60 -18.87 3.75 -4.42
N VAL A 61 -18.44 2.55 -4.03
CA VAL A 61 -19.32 1.38 -3.92
C VAL A 61 -20.29 1.54 -2.74
N GLY A 62 -19.81 2.05 -1.60
CA GLY A 62 -20.63 2.29 -0.41
C GLY A 62 -21.62 3.44 -0.54
N ALA A 63 -21.32 4.45 -1.37
CA ALA A 63 -22.28 5.53 -1.71
C ALA A 63 -23.33 5.11 -2.75
N SER A 64 -23.16 3.93 -3.37
CA SER A 64 -24.09 3.38 -4.36
C SER A 64 -25.04 2.32 -3.76
N SER A 65 -25.05 2.17 -2.42
CA SER A 65 -25.93 1.25 -1.67
C SER A 65 -27.00 2.00 -0.89
#